data_AF-A0A7Y5LWX8-F1
#
_entry.id   AF-A0A7Y5LWX8-F1
#
_cell.length_a   1.000
_cell.length_b   1.000
_cell.length_c   1.000
_cell.angle_alpha   90.00
_cell.angle_beta   90.00
_cell.angle_gamma   90.00
#
_symmetry.space_group_name_H-M   'P 1'
#
loop_
_entity.id
_entity.type
_entity.pdbx_description
1 polymer ?
#
loop_
_entity_poly.entity_id
_entity_poly.type
_entity_poly.pdbx_seq_one_letter_code
_entity_poly.pdbx_strand_id
1 'polypeptide(L)'
;MQHHKVPICAHCRTAAVPAAVAPYPPGSQVSFGVVWRCTTCAWTRLDIGMVGPLVPSAETCLNCGAPTGSTVEAACAACGWRTSGAESLGAAAHLQDAPEAAEGGFYNRAFHYANQALLADRACIDAWRFKAALLLKVGLPRVRERMLAAALAGGAPPGLRADLGEGAVEEEVPAKVRRPWWKFW
;
A
#
# COMPACT_ATOMS: atom_id res chain seq x y z
N MET A 1 -4.71 -20.15 -3.99
CA MET A 1 -4.43 -18.71 -3.97
C MET A 1 -5.74 -17.95 -3.98
N GLN A 2 -6.00 -17.10 -3.00
CA GLN A 2 -7.19 -16.25 -3.04
C GLN A 2 -6.91 -15.12 -4.03
N HIS A 3 -7.55 -15.13 -5.20
CA HIS A 3 -7.83 -13.87 -5.89
C HIS A 3 -8.32 -12.91 -4.80
N HIS A 4 -7.78 -11.69 -4.71
CA HIS A 4 -8.35 -10.67 -3.84
C HIS A 4 -9.73 -10.31 -4.40
N LYS A 5 -10.69 -11.21 -4.14
CA LYS A 5 -12.08 -11.04 -4.46
C LYS A 5 -12.56 -9.96 -3.52
N VAL A 6 -13.27 -9.00 -4.09
CA VAL A 6 -14.05 -8.04 -3.32
C VAL A 6 -14.75 -8.80 -2.19
N PRO A 7 -14.56 -8.41 -0.92
CA PRO A 7 -15.15 -9.13 0.19
C PRO A 7 -16.66 -9.27 0.00
N ILE A 8 -17.16 -10.50 0.17
CA ILE A 8 -18.59 -10.78 0.06
C ILE A 8 -19.20 -10.68 1.45
N CYS A 9 -20.30 -9.93 1.56
CA CYS A 9 -21.04 -9.80 2.81
C CYS A 9 -21.51 -11.18 3.31
N ALA A 10 -21.22 -11.49 4.57
CA ALA A 10 -21.59 -12.76 5.17
C ALA A 10 -23.12 -12.96 5.26
N HIS A 11 -23.89 -11.87 5.37
CA HIS A 11 -25.35 -11.92 5.56
C HIS A 11 -26.13 -11.95 4.24
N CYS A 12 -25.91 -10.95 3.37
CA CYS A 12 -26.71 -10.78 2.16
C CYS A 12 -25.99 -11.21 0.88
N ARG A 13 -24.73 -11.69 0.98
CA ARG A 13 -23.91 -12.16 -0.15
C ARG A 13 -23.61 -11.12 -1.25
N THR A 14 -23.93 -9.84 -1.02
CA THR A 14 -23.54 -8.72 -1.88
C THR A 14 -22.06 -8.41 -1.73
N ALA A 15 -21.41 -7.98 -2.82
CA ALA A 15 -20.05 -7.43 -2.77
C ALA A 15 -20.00 -6.18 -1.88
N ALA A 16 -19.02 -6.13 -0.98
CA ALA A 16 -18.74 -4.96 -0.16
C ALA A 16 -17.96 -3.90 -0.97
N VAL A 17 -18.07 -2.64 -0.56
CA VAL A 17 -17.30 -1.53 -1.14
C VAL A 17 -16.29 -1.00 -0.12
N PRO A 18 -15.14 -0.47 -0.56
CA PRO A 18 -14.23 0.20 0.36
C PRO A 18 -14.91 1.45 0.94
N ALA A 19 -14.88 1.57 2.26
CA ALA A 19 -15.52 2.64 3.01
C ALA A 19 -14.52 3.59 3.66
N ALA A 20 -13.38 3.06 4.15
CA ALA A 20 -12.32 3.87 4.73
C ALA A 20 -10.96 3.18 4.60
N VAL A 21 -9.90 3.97 4.61
CA VAL A 21 -8.52 3.49 4.74
C VAL A 21 -7.75 4.40 5.70
N ALA A 22 -6.94 3.81 6.57
CA ALA A 22 -6.15 4.54 7.55
C ALA A 22 -5.01 3.67 8.11
N PRO A 23 -4.00 4.25 8.80
CA PRO A 23 -2.99 3.47 9.51
C PRO A 23 -3.64 2.54 10.54
N TYR A 24 -3.18 1.29 10.58
CA TYR A 24 -3.71 0.29 11.52
C TYR A 24 -2.60 -0.64 12.03
N PRO A 25 -2.42 -0.79 13.35
CA PRO A 25 -3.12 -0.05 14.40
C PRO A 25 -2.84 1.47 14.28
N PRO A 26 -3.66 2.33 14.92
CA PRO A 26 -3.44 3.77 14.89
C PRO A 26 -1.99 4.14 15.28
N GLY A 27 -1.35 4.97 14.46
CA GLY A 27 0.07 5.33 14.65
C GLY A 27 1.07 4.37 14.01
N SER A 28 0.62 3.27 13.38
CA SER A 28 1.50 2.42 12.57
C SER A 28 2.21 3.23 11.49
N GLN A 29 3.46 2.86 11.21
CA GLN A 29 4.28 3.42 10.14
C GLN A 29 4.50 2.45 8.97
N VAL A 30 3.98 1.23 9.07
CA VAL A 30 4.27 0.15 8.11
C VAL A 30 3.03 -0.58 7.63
N SER A 31 1.89 -0.36 8.29
CA SER A 31 0.65 -1.06 8.04
C SER A 31 -0.56 -0.13 8.04
N PHE A 32 -1.59 -0.52 7.31
CA PHE A 32 -2.86 0.19 7.19
C PHE A 32 -4.00 -0.81 7.21
N GLY A 33 -5.21 -0.31 7.50
CA GLY A 33 -6.45 -1.06 7.45
C GLY A 33 -7.36 -0.49 6.37
N VAL A 34 -7.98 -1.38 5.60
CA VAL A 34 -9.07 -1.05 4.68
C VAL A 34 -10.37 -1.56 5.28
N VAL A 35 -11.29 -0.64 5.53
CA VAL A 35 -12.64 -0.95 5.97
C VAL A 35 -13.51 -1.16 4.75
N TRP A 36 -14.12 -2.33 4.66
CA TRP A 36 -15.13 -2.68 3.69
C TRP A 36 -16.51 -2.58 4.34
N ARG A 37 -17.50 -2.11 3.58
CA ARG A 37 -18.89 -2.02 4.04
C ARG A 37 -19.83 -2.62 3.01
N CYS A 38 -20.76 -3.44 3.48
CA CYS A 38 -21.90 -3.87 2.70
C CYS A 38 -22.90 -2.71 2.55
N THR A 39 -23.26 -2.38 1.33
CA THR A 39 -24.23 -1.32 1.02
C THR A 39 -25.67 -1.71 1.35
N THR A 40 -25.96 -3.00 1.53
CA THR A 40 -27.32 -3.52 1.81
C THR A 40 -27.64 -3.59 3.31
N CYS A 41 -26.76 -4.19 4.12
CA CYS A 41 -27.05 -4.49 5.53
C CYS A 41 -26.06 -3.84 6.52
N ALA A 42 -25.19 -2.95 6.03
CA ALA A 42 -24.18 -2.25 6.82
C ALA A 42 -23.13 -3.12 7.53
N TRP A 43 -23.08 -4.43 7.27
CA TRP A 43 -21.96 -5.31 7.70
C TRP A 43 -20.62 -4.72 7.26
N THR A 44 -19.62 -4.84 8.11
CA THR A 44 -18.29 -4.31 7.87
C THR A 44 -17.20 -5.37 8.07
N ARG A 45 -16.07 -5.17 7.38
CA ARG A 45 -14.88 -6.02 7.50
C ARG A 45 -13.63 -5.16 7.43
N LEU A 46 -12.63 -5.51 8.22
CA LEU A 46 -11.31 -4.89 8.19
C LEU A 46 -10.32 -5.85 7.50
N ASP A 47 -9.68 -5.40 6.44
CA ASP A 47 -8.50 -6.08 5.89
C ASP A 47 -7.24 -5.26 6.23
N ILE A 48 -6.22 -5.93 6.75
CA ILE A 48 -4.96 -5.29 7.14
C ILE A 48 -3.93 -5.50 6.04
N GLY A 49 -3.23 -4.43 5.69
CA GLY A 49 -2.22 -4.39 4.67
C GLY A 49 -0.90 -3.79 5.14
N MET A 50 0.15 -4.02 4.34
CA MET A 50 1.50 -3.52 4.54
C MET A 50 1.88 -2.64 3.35
N VAL A 51 2.65 -1.59 3.59
CA VAL A 51 3.12 -0.70 2.51
C VAL A 51 4.26 -1.29 1.68
N GLY A 52 4.82 -2.43 2.12
CA GLY A 52 6.00 -3.06 1.54
C GLY A 52 7.31 -2.35 1.90
N PRO A 53 8.43 -2.66 1.22
CA PRO A 53 9.71 -1.99 1.45
C PRO A 53 9.59 -0.53 1.02
N LEU A 54 10.17 0.41 1.78
CA LEU A 54 10.16 1.83 1.37
C LEU A 54 10.89 2.02 0.04
N VAL A 55 12.09 1.47 -0.06
CA VAL A 55 12.87 1.42 -1.30
C VAL A 55 12.95 -0.04 -1.73
N PRO A 56 12.26 -0.44 -2.82
CA PRO A 56 12.31 -1.80 -3.31
C PRO A 56 13.74 -2.22 -3.70
N SER A 57 14.06 -3.48 -3.41
CA SER A 57 15.31 -4.14 -3.81
C SER A 57 15.04 -5.62 -4.08
N ALA A 58 15.95 -6.27 -4.82
CA ALA A 58 15.87 -7.70 -5.11
C ALA A 58 15.95 -8.57 -3.82
N GLU A 59 16.49 -8.02 -2.75
CA GLU A 59 16.69 -8.67 -1.45
C GLU A 59 15.50 -8.49 -0.50
N THR A 60 14.40 -7.88 -0.95
CA THR A 60 13.24 -7.57 -0.10
C THR A 60 11.94 -8.07 -0.70
N CYS A 61 11.06 -8.61 0.15
CA CYS A 61 9.71 -9.00 -0.27
C CYS A 61 8.91 -7.75 -0.62
N LEU A 62 8.43 -7.64 -1.86
CA LEU A 62 7.68 -6.46 -2.33
C LEU A 62 6.33 -6.23 -1.64
N ASN A 63 5.84 -7.20 -0.85
CA ASN A 63 4.59 -7.09 -0.09
C ASN A 63 4.81 -6.58 1.34
N CYS A 64 5.79 -7.13 2.08
CA CYS A 64 5.99 -6.77 3.50
C CYS A 64 7.32 -6.08 3.82
N GLY A 65 8.26 -6.04 2.87
CA GLY A 65 9.59 -5.46 3.05
C GLY A 65 10.60 -6.32 3.82
N ALA A 66 10.20 -7.52 4.29
CA ALA A 66 11.13 -8.44 4.94
C ALA A 66 12.23 -8.92 3.96
N PRO A 67 13.46 -9.18 4.43
CA PRO A 67 14.51 -9.76 3.60
C PRO A 67 14.07 -11.08 2.94
N THR A 68 14.37 -11.27 1.67
CA THR A 68 14.13 -12.54 0.96
C THR A 68 15.28 -13.50 1.24
N GLY A 69 15.02 -14.51 2.08
CA GLY A 69 16.05 -15.42 2.59
C GLY A 69 16.63 -16.41 1.56
N SER A 70 15.89 -16.84 0.54
CA SER A 70 16.39 -17.64 -0.59
C SER A 70 15.24 -18.10 -1.49
N THR A 71 15.54 -18.20 -2.80
CA THR A 71 14.79 -18.76 -3.94
C THR A 71 13.45 -18.11 -4.33
N VAL A 72 13.34 -17.83 -5.63
CA VAL A 72 12.27 -17.07 -6.32
C VAL A 72 10.88 -17.72 -6.19
N GLU A 73 10.82 -18.99 -5.79
CA GLU A 73 9.60 -19.81 -5.82
C GLU A 73 8.94 -20.00 -4.45
N ALA A 74 9.63 -19.67 -3.35
CA ALA A 74 9.10 -19.86 -2.01
C ALA A 74 8.15 -18.72 -1.57
N ALA A 75 7.14 -19.05 -0.78
CA ALA A 75 6.36 -18.04 -0.07
C ALA A 75 7.28 -17.24 0.87
N CYS A 76 7.11 -15.93 0.95
CA CYS A 76 7.83 -15.09 1.91
C CYS A 76 7.59 -15.62 3.33
N ALA A 77 8.65 -15.99 4.05
CA ALA A 77 8.54 -16.55 5.39
C ALA A 77 7.87 -15.58 6.41
N ALA A 78 7.95 -14.27 6.17
CA ALA A 78 7.39 -13.26 7.06
C ALA A 78 5.89 -12.99 6.85
N CYS A 79 5.42 -12.97 5.60
CA CYS A 79 4.02 -12.62 5.29
C CYS A 79 3.24 -13.71 4.54
N GLY A 80 3.86 -14.85 4.24
CA GLY A 80 3.27 -15.95 3.47
C GLY A 80 3.00 -15.64 1.99
N TRP A 81 3.34 -14.44 1.51
CA TRP A 81 3.07 -14.02 0.15
C TRP A 81 3.98 -14.74 -0.85
N ARG A 82 3.40 -15.37 -1.87
CA ARG A 82 4.14 -16.06 -2.94
C ARG A 82 4.43 -15.12 -4.11
N THR A 83 5.68 -15.04 -4.53
CA THR A 83 6.13 -14.31 -5.73
C THR A 83 5.51 -14.87 -7.01
N SER A 84 5.37 -16.19 -7.14
CA SER A 84 4.65 -16.84 -8.27
C SER A 84 3.16 -16.48 -8.34
N GLY A 85 2.60 -15.90 -7.27
CA GLY A 85 1.26 -15.33 -7.31
C GLY A 85 1.16 -14.05 -8.13
N ALA A 86 2.27 -13.31 -8.26
CA ALA A 86 2.36 -12.19 -9.19
C ALA A 86 2.49 -12.67 -10.64
N GLU A 87 3.11 -13.81 -10.89
CA GLU A 87 3.12 -14.45 -12.23
C GLU A 87 1.75 -15.05 -12.60
N SER A 88 0.93 -15.47 -11.63
CA SER A 88 -0.47 -15.86 -11.88
C SER A 88 -1.40 -14.71 -12.26
N LEU A 89 -0.91 -13.45 -12.26
CA LEU A 89 -1.58 -12.33 -12.92
C LEU A 89 -1.36 -12.33 -14.45
N GLY A 90 -0.63 -13.30 -15.00
CA GLY A 90 -0.63 -13.65 -16.43
C GLY A 90 0.03 -12.64 -17.38
N ALA A 91 0.30 -11.43 -16.92
CA ALA A 91 1.00 -10.37 -17.63
C ALA A 91 1.90 -9.64 -16.62
N ALA A 92 3.01 -9.08 -17.10
CA ALA A 92 3.86 -8.21 -16.29
C ALA A 92 2.98 -7.22 -15.52
N ALA A 93 3.05 -7.20 -14.19
CA ALA A 93 2.19 -6.32 -13.44
C ALA A 93 2.60 -4.88 -13.76
N HIS A 94 1.71 -4.13 -14.38
CA HIS A 94 2.05 -2.83 -14.92
C HIS A 94 1.63 -1.72 -13.97
N LEU A 95 2.42 -0.65 -13.91
CA LEU A 95 2.09 0.52 -13.11
C LEU A 95 0.71 1.10 -13.49
N GLN A 96 0.27 0.97 -14.76
CA GLN A 96 -1.02 1.46 -15.22
C GLN A 96 -2.24 0.80 -14.54
N ASP A 97 -2.08 -0.39 -13.95
CA ASP A 97 -3.17 -1.10 -13.28
C ASP A 97 -3.30 -0.69 -11.80
N ALA A 98 -2.32 0.06 -11.29
CA ALA A 98 -2.23 0.44 -9.89
C ALA A 98 -3.31 1.45 -9.44
N PRO A 99 -3.68 2.45 -10.24
CA PRO A 99 -4.80 3.34 -9.93
C PRO A 99 -6.12 2.58 -9.74
N GLU A 100 -6.49 1.70 -10.68
CA GLU A 100 -7.74 0.91 -10.59
C GLU A 100 -7.75 0.05 -9.32
N ALA A 101 -6.62 -0.60 -9.00
CA ALA A 101 -6.50 -1.38 -7.77
C ALA A 101 -6.70 -0.52 -6.51
N ALA A 102 -6.12 0.69 -6.46
CA ALA A 102 -6.24 1.60 -5.33
C ALA A 102 -7.67 2.13 -5.17
N GLU A 103 -8.32 2.51 -6.28
CA GLU A 103 -9.72 2.95 -6.31
C GLU A 103 -10.68 1.85 -5.85
N GLY A 104 -10.39 0.60 -6.20
CA GLY A 104 -11.11 -0.59 -5.71
C GLY A 104 -10.85 -0.94 -4.24
N GLY A 105 -9.99 -0.21 -3.53
CA GLY A 105 -9.63 -0.48 -2.13
C GLY A 105 -8.52 -1.54 -1.94
N PHE A 106 -7.93 -2.05 -3.01
CA PHE A 106 -6.86 -3.05 -2.99
C PHE A 106 -5.47 -2.40 -2.86
N TYR A 107 -5.29 -1.58 -1.83
CA TYR A 107 -4.06 -0.80 -1.63
C TYR A 107 -2.78 -1.64 -1.56
N ASN A 108 -2.80 -2.85 -0.97
CA ASN A 108 -1.64 -3.76 -0.97
C ASN A 108 -1.18 -4.09 -2.39
N ARG A 109 -2.16 -4.31 -3.30
CA ARG A 109 -1.88 -4.62 -4.70
C ARG A 109 -1.34 -3.40 -5.44
N ALA A 110 -1.91 -2.22 -5.20
CA ALA A 110 -1.40 -0.97 -5.76
C ALA A 110 0.04 -0.69 -5.30
N PHE A 111 0.36 -0.90 -4.02
CA PHE A 111 1.74 -0.83 -3.51
C PHE A 111 2.64 -1.86 -4.18
N HIS A 112 2.17 -3.08 -4.36
CA HIS A 112 2.92 -4.14 -5.02
C HIS A 112 3.28 -3.78 -6.47
N TYR A 113 2.35 -3.23 -7.24
CA TYR A 113 2.62 -2.78 -8.62
C TYR A 113 3.64 -1.65 -8.67
N ALA A 114 3.52 -0.66 -7.79
CA ALA A 114 4.52 0.39 -7.67
C ALA A 114 5.89 -0.17 -7.31
N ASN A 115 5.94 -1.13 -6.37
CA ASN A 115 7.18 -1.78 -5.95
C ASN A 115 7.82 -2.61 -7.06
N GLN A 116 7.03 -3.29 -7.90
CA GLN A 116 7.53 -4.00 -9.06
C GLN A 116 8.10 -3.05 -10.11
N ALA A 117 7.37 -1.98 -10.45
CA ALA A 117 7.83 -0.98 -11.41
C ALA A 117 9.18 -0.37 -10.96
N LEU A 118 9.32 -0.07 -9.67
CA LEU A 118 10.56 0.45 -9.08
C LEU A 118 11.69 -0.57 -8.97
N LEU A 119 11.37 -1.86 -8.88
CA LEU A 119 12.36 -2.93 -8.93
C LEU A 119 12.91 -3.09 -10.36
N ALA A 120 12.04 -2.98 -11.37
CA ALA A 120 12.41 -3.07 -12.77
C ALA A 120 13.17 -1.81 -13.25
N ASP A 121 12.72 -0.63 -12.85
CA ASP A 121 13.35 0.64 -13.17
C ASP A 121 13.29 1.61 -11.97
N ARG A 122 14.44 1.74 -11.27
CA ARG A 122 14.59 2.67 -10.16
C ARG A 122 14.51 4.15 -10.58
N ALA A 123 14.71 4.46 -11.86
CA ALA A 123 14.62 5.81 -12.39
C ALA A 123 13.18 6.21 -12.80
N CYS A 124 12.20 5.31 -12.64
CA CYS A 124 10.81 5.60 -12.96
C CYS A 124 10.18 6.60 -11.95
N ILE A 125 10.18 7.89 -12.31
CA ILE A 125 9.62 8.98 -11.48
C ILE A 125 8.13 8.74 -11.18
N ASP A 126 7.37 8.27 -12.16
CA ASP A 126 5.93 8.06 -12.00
C ASP A 126 5.62 6.99 -10.96
N ALA A 127 6.40 5.91 -10.92
CA ALA A 127 6.25 4.87 -9.90
C ALA A 127 6.54 5.38 -8.49
N TRP A 128 7.58 6.22 -8.33
CA TRP A 128 7.89 6.87 -7.06
C TRP A 128 6.78 7.82 -6.60
N ARG A 129 6.29 8.68 -7.49
CA ARG A 129 5.21 9.63 -7.20
C ARG A 129 3.91 8.92 -6.87
N PHE A 130 3.57 7.89 -7.63
CA PHE A 130 2.39 7.09 -7.37
C PHE A 130 2.46 6.41 -5.98
N LYS A 131 3.61 5.80 -5.65
CA LYS A 131 3.82 5.21 -4.32
C LYS A 131 3.74 6.26 -3.20
N ALA A 132 4.29 7.45 -3.43
CA ALA A 132 4.21 8.56 -2.49
C ALA A 132 2.75 9.01 -2.27
N ALA A 133 1.96 9.08 -3.33
CA ALA A 133 0.53 9.39 -3.28
C ALA A 133 -0.26 8.31 -2.53
N LEU A 134 0.04 7.02 -2.74
CA LEU A 134 -0.56 5.94 -1.96
C LEU A 134 -0.28 6.09 -0.45
N LEU A 135 0.96 6.40 -0.07
CA LEU A 135 1.32 6.63 1.34
C LEU A 135 0.52 7.77 1.96
N LEU A 136 0.31 8.87 1.24
CA LEU A 136 -0.58 9.95 1.68
C LEU A 136 -2.02 9.45 1.82
N LYS A 137 -2.52 8.72 0.82
CA LYS A 137 -3.90 8.21 0.78
C LYS A 137 -4.22 7.28 1.96
N VAL A 138 -3.28 6.45 2.38
CA VAL A 138 -3.44 5.55 3.55
C VAL A 138 -3.08 6.22 4.88
N GLY A 139 -2.78 7.53 4.88
CA GLY A 139 -2.54 8.31 6.09
C GLY A 139 -1.12 8.20 6.68
N LEU A 140 -0.11 7.99 5.83
CA LEU A 140 1.29 7.77 6.23
C LEU A 140 2.26 8.85 5.67
N PRO A 141 2.06 10.16 5.94
CA PRO A 141 2.88 11.23 5.37
C PRO A 141 4.36 11.19 5.80
N ARG A 142 4.64 10.88 7.07
CA ARG A 142 6.03 10.74 7.56
C ARG A 142 6.77 9.57 6.90
N VAL A 143 6.04 8.52 6.54
CA VAL A 143 6.59 7.35 5.84
C VAL A 143 6.91 7.71 4.39
N ARG A 144 6.06 8.52 3.75
CA ARG A 144 6.31 9.09 2.42
C ARG A 144 7.60 9.93 2.39
N GLU A 145 7.79 10.82 3.36
CA GLU A 145 9.02 11.64 3.45
C GLU A 145 10.27 10.76 3.59
N ARG A 146 10.25 9.81 4.53
CA ARG A 146 11.35 8.84 4.73
C ARG A 146 11.63 8.04 3.46
N MET A 147 10.57 7.62 2.75
CA MET A 147 10.69 6.89 1.49
C MET A 147 11.38 7.73 0.42
N LEU A 148 10.93 8.97 0.19
CA LEU A 148 11.50 9.86 -0.82
C LEU A 148 12.96 10.24 -0.48
N ALA A 149 13.25 10.51 0.79
CA ALA A 149 14.62 10.79 1.25
C ALA A 149 15.55 9.58 1.02
N ALA A 150 15.11 8.38 1.40
CA ALA A 150 15.87 7.15 1.18
C ALA A 150 16.04 6.84 -0.32
N ALA A 151 15.02 7.07 -1.14
CA ALA A 151 15.09 6.88 -2.58
C ALA A 151 16.13 7.82 -3.22
N LEU A 152 16.11 9.12 -2.87
CA LEU A 152 17.08 10.10 -3.35
C LEU A 152 18.51 9.77 -2.91
N ALA A 153 18.70 9.34 -1.65
CA ALA A 153 20.00 8.87 -1.16
C ALA A 153 20.47 7.61 -1.91
N GLY A 154 19.55 6.76 -2.36
CA GLY A 154 19.79 5.56 -3.16
C GLY A 154 19.91 5.78 -4.66
N GLY A 155 20.00 7.03 -5.13
CA GLY A 155 20.19 7.35 -6.55
C GLY A 155 18.91 7.46 -7.38
N ALA A 156 17.74 7.60 -6.76
CA ALA A 156 16.51 7.91 -7.48
C ALA A 156 16.61 9.29 -8.18
N PRO A 157 15.78 9.56 -9.20
CA PRO A 157 15.89 10.77 -9.99
C PRO A 157 15.78 12.05 -9.15
N PRO A 158 16.62 13.07 -9.41
CA PRO A 158 16.63 14.31 -8.62
C PRO A 158 15.33 15.11 -8.73
N GLY A 159 14.51 14.86 -9.78
CA GLY A 159 13.18 15.44 -9.95
C GLY A 159 12.21 15.15 -8.79
N LEU A 160 12.48 14.11 -7.98
CA LEU A 160 11.70 13.80 -6.78
C LEU A 160 11.96 14.77 -5.61
N ARG A 161 13.00 15.62 -5.67
CA ARG A 161 13.26 16.61 -4.61
C ARG A 161 12.10 17.59 -4.43
N ALA A 162 11.44 17.98 -5.52
CA ALA A 162 10.27 18.85 -5.46
C ALA A 162 9.11 18.18 -4.69
N ASP A 163 9.04 16.85 -4.70
CA ASP A 163 8.00 16.09 -4.02
C ASP A 163 8.23 15.98 -2.50
N LEU A 164 9.44 16.24 -1.99
CA LEU A 164 9.68 16.28 -0.52
C LEU A 164 8.95 17.46 0.16
N GLY A 165 8.56 18.49 -0.60
CA GLY A 165 8.02 19.74 -0.07
C GLY A 165 9.13 20.60 0.56
N GLU A 166 9.01 21.92 0.41
CA GLU A 166 9.84 22.87 1.15
C GLU A 166 9.33 22.94 2.59
N GLY A 167 9.80 22.03 3.45
CA GLY A 167 9.48 22.03 4.88
C GLY A 167 8.04 21.60 5.17
N ALA A 168 7.88 20.36 5.61
CA ALA A 168 6.71 19.96 6.37
C ALA A 168 6.66 20.80 7.66
N VAL A 169 5.99 21.96 7.60
CA VAL A 169 5.51 22.65 8.79
C VAL A 169 4.65 21.63 9.52
N GLU A 170 4.94 21.38 10.80
CA GLU A 170 4.08 20.56 11.65
C GLU A 170 2.68 21.18 11.66
N GLU A 171 1.83 20.77 10.73
CA GLU A 171 0.44 21.16 10.74
C GLU A 171 -0.19 20.39 11.91
N GLU A 172 -0.35 21.07 13.04
CA GLU A 172 -1.11 20.59 14.19
C GLU A 172 -2.53 20.25 13.70
N VAL A 173 -2.74 18.98 13.36
CA VAL A 173 -4.06 18.47 12.96
C VAL A 173 -5.03 18.77 14.11
N PRO A 174 -6.03 19.65 13.92
CA PRO A 174 -6.87 20.11 15.02
C PRO A 174 -7.55 18.91 15.71
N ALA A 175 -7.38 18.81 17.03
CA ALA A 175 -7.88 17.70 17.85
C ALA A 175 -9.40 17.46 17.71
N LYS A 176 -10.17 18.45 17.22
CA LYS A 176 -11.63 18.44 17.16
C LYS A 176 -12.24 17.62 16.01
N VAL A 177 -11.46 17.11 15.04
CA VAL A 177 -12.00 16.34 13.88
C VAL A 177 -11.78 14.83 14.02
N ARG A 178 -11.19 14.34 15.12
CA ARG A 178 -10.94 12.92 15.33
C ARG A 178 -12.03 12.29 16.19
N ARG A 179 -13.21 12.01 15.60
CA ARG A 179 -13.87 10.76 16.02
C ARG A 179 -13.07 9.65 15.36
N PRO A 180 -12.30 8.86 16.13
CA PRO A 180 -11.51 7.83 15.52
C PRO A 180 -12.44 6.84 14.84
N TRP A 181 -12.14 6.48 13.60
CA TRP A 181 -12.95 5.53 12.84
C TRP A 181 -13.10 4.17 13.57
N TRP A 182 -12.16 3.84 14.47
CA TRP A 182 -12.25 2.66 15.35
C TRP A 182 -13.29 2.77 16.48
N LYS A 183 -13.88 3.95 16.73
CA LYS A 183 -15.01 4.11 17.68
C LYS A 183 -16.38 3.80 17.07
N PHE A 184 -16.42 3.40 15.79
CA PHE A 184 -17.64 2.98 15.09
C PHE A 184 -17.73 1.46 14.92
N TRP A 185 -16.94 0.72 15.69
CA TRP A 185 -16.92 -0.74 15.80
C TRP A 185 -17.21 -1.13 17.23
#